data_AF-A0A6N6ZAE0-F1
#
_entry.id   AF-A0A6N6ZAE0-F1
#
_cell.length_a   1.000
_cell.length_b   1.000
_cell.length_c   1.000
_cell.angle_alpha   90.00
_cell.angle_beta   90.00
_cell.angle_gamma   90.00
#
_symmetry.space_group_name_H-M   'P 1'
#
loop_
_entity.id
_entity.type
_entity.pdbx_description
1 polymer ?
#
loop_
_entity_poly.entity_id
_entity_poly.type
_entity_poly.pdbx_seq_one_letter_code
_entity_poly.pdbx_strand_id
1 'polypeptide(L)'
;MNPSQIEFEIEELVLRGLPASQRHAIAESLRQELEALLAASDAPALERMAGRTDLPPLQLHLQAKGQPQAIGQELARTLYGGLTQ
;
A
#
# COMPACT_ATOMS: atom_id res chain seq x y z
N MET A 1 0.82 8.84 -26.26
CA MET A 1 1.49 8.99 -24.95
C MET A 1 1.71 7.57 -24.45
N ASN A 2 2.97 7.16 -24.22
CA ASN A 2 3.23 5.85 -23.62
C ASN A 2 2.59 5.84 -22.23
N PRO A 3 1.94 4.75 -21.80
CA PRO A 3 1.48 4.64 -20.42
C PRO A 3 2.71 4.80 -19.53
N SER A 4 2.69 5.80 -18.66
CA SER A 4 3.72 6.00 -17.66
C SER A 4 3.77 4.73 -16.81
N GLN A 5 4.84 3.94 -16.97
CA GLN A 5 5.06 2.77 -16.14
C GLN A 5 5.43 3.26 -14.75
N ILE A 6 4.65 2.85 -13.75
CA ILE A 6 4.83 3.25 -12.36
C ILE A 6 5.29 2.03 -11.60
N GLU A 7 6.45 2.17 -10.98
CA GLU A 7 7.07 1.13 -10.17
C GLU A 7 7.08 1.62 -8.72
N PHE A 8 6.56 0.77 -7.83
CA PHE A 8 6.58 1.00 -6.39
C PHE A 8 7.48 -0.02 -5.73
N GLU A 9 8.56 0.46 -5.13
CA GLU A 9 9.44 -0.34 -4.29
C GLU A 9 9.23 0.06 -2.82
N ILE A 10 8.97 -0.95 -1.98
CA ILE A 10 8.91 -0.77 -0.53
C ILE A 10 10.15 -1.47 0.03
N GLU A 11 11.18 -0.69 0.38
CA GLU A 11 12.45 -1.24 0.90
C GLU A 11 12.24 -2.00 2.21
N GLU A 12 11.46 -1.44 3.14
CA GLU A 12 11.18 -2.08 4.43
C GLU A 12 9.74 -1.83 4.89
N LEU A 13 9.06 -2.92 5.30
CA LEU A 13 7.77 -2.86 5.98
C LEU A 13 7.90 -3.45 7.39
N VAL A 14 7.89 -2.58 8.40
CA VAL A 14 8.01 -2.99 9.81
C VAL A 14 6.63 -3.12 10.44
N LEU A 15 6.17 -4.37 10.61
CA LEU A 15 4.90 -4.69 11.29
C LEU A 15 5.15 -5.10 12.74
N ARG A 16 4.82 -4.21 13.70
CA ARG A 16 4.92 -4.49 15.14
C ARG A 16 3.59 -5.03 15.68
N GLY A 17 3.67 -6.00 16.60
CA GLY A 17 2.48 -6.57 17.26
C GLY A 17 1.73 -7.64 16.46
N LEU A 18 2.21 -8.01 15.27
CA LEU A 18 1.63 -9.08 14.46
C LEU A 18 2.48 -10.36 14.52
N PRO A 19 1.86 -11.57 14.47
CA PRO A 19 2.59 -12.82 14.44
C PRO A 19 3.51 -12.90 13.21
N ALA A 20 4.74 -13.41 13.40
CA ALA A 20 5.69 -13.58 12.30
C ALA A 20 5.14 -14.48 11.18
N SER A 21 4.30 -15.46 11.53
CA SER A 21 3.62 -16.35 10.58
C SER A 21 2.68 -15.64 9.61
N GLN A 22 2.23 -14.43 9.92
CA GLN A 22 1.29 -13.67 9.08
C GLN A 22 2.00 -12.72 8.10
N ARG A 23 3.30 -12.47 8.26
CA ARG A 23 4.04 -11.43 7.51
C ARG A 23 3.91 -11.59 5.99
N HIS A 24 4.12 -12.80 5.48
CA HIS A 24 4.02 -13.07 4.04
C HIS A 24 2.60 -12.88 3.50
N ALA A 25 1.59 -13.35 4.24
CA ALA A 25 0.20 -13.20 3.82
C ALA A 25 -0.26 -11.74 3.82
N ILE A 26 0.22 -10.93 4.78
CA ILE A 26 -0.02 -9.49 4.82
C ILE A 26 0.67 -8.80 3.65
N ALA A 27 1.96 -9.08 3.43
CA ALA A 27 2.75 -8.47 2.35
C ALA A 27 2.16 -8.79 0.96
N GLU A 28 1.74 -10.04 0.75
CA GLU A 28 1.12 -10.45 -0.51
C GLU A 28 -0.23 -9.77 -0.73
N SER A 29 -1.05 -9.69 0.32
CA SER A 29 -2.33 -8.99 0.22
C SER A 29 -2.18 -7.48 0.03
N LEU A 30 -1.15 -6.87 0.62
CA LEU A 30 -0.77 -5.47 0.40
C LEU A 30 -0.40 -5.24 -1.07
N ARG A 31 0.46 -6.10 -1.63
CA ARG A 31 0.89 -6.04 -3.04
C ARG A 31 -0.30 -6.12 -3.99
N GLN A 32 -1.16 -7.13 -3.82
CA GLN A 32 -2.33 -7.34 -4.68
C GLN A 32 -3.31 -6.16 -4.66
N GLU A 33 -3.58 -5.60 -3.49
CA GLU A 33 -4.49 -4.46 -3.38
C GLU A 33 -3.87 -3.17 -3.95
N LEU A 34 -2.57 -2.93 -3.74
CA LEU A 34 -1.88 -1.80 -4.37
C LEU A 34 -1.88 -1.90 -5.90
N GLU A 35 -1.62 -3.09 -6.46
CA GLU A 35 -1.71 -3.33 -7.91
C GLU A 35 -3.12 -3.02 -8.44
N ALA A 36 -4.16 -3.45 -7.73
CA ALA A 36 -5.54 -3.17 -8.10
C ALA A 36 -5.88 -1.67 -8.06
N LEU A 37 -5.43 -0.95 -7.02
CA LEU A 37 -5.66 0.48 -6.88
C LEU A 37 -4.92 1.28 -7.96
N LEU A 38 -3.66 0.94 -8.23
CA LEU A 38 -2.85 1.57 -9.28
C LEU A 38 -3.45 1.32 -10.68
N ALA A 39 -3.90 0.10 -10.96
CA ALA A 39 -4.56 -0.23 -12.22
C ALA A 39 -5.89 0.52 -12.42
N ALA A 40 -6.57 0.87 -11.33
CA ALA A 40 -7.80 1.65 -11.33
C ALA A 40 -7.58 3.17 -11.26
N SER A 41 -6.34 3.63 -11.11
CA SER A 41 -6.00 5.05 -10.93
C SER A 41 -6.10 5.85 -12.23
N ASP A 42 -6.47 7.11 -12.13
CA ASP A 42 -6.43 8.06 -13.25
C ASP A 42 -5.04 8.72 -13.37
N ALA A 43 -4.74 9.26 -14.56
CA ALA A 43 -3.45 9.92 -14.80
C ALA A 43 -3.13 11.05 -13.79
N PRO A 44 -4.08 11.89 -13.34
CA PRO A 44 -3.83 12.88 -12.30
C PRO A 44 -3.43 12.30 -10.94
N ALA A 45 -3.99 11.15 -10.52
CA ALA A 45 -3.57 10.50 -9.29
C ALA A 45 -2.14 9.99 -9.41
N LEU A 46 -1.82 9.37 -10.54
CA LEU A 46 -0.48 8.86 -10.83
C LEU A 46 0.58 9.97 -10.86
N GLU A 47 0.25 11.14 -11.42
CA GLU A 47 1.15 12.31 -11.40
C GLU A 47 1.40 12.86 -10.00
N ARG A 48 0.39 12.86 -9.11
CA ARG A 48 0.55 13.26 -7.70
C ARG A 48 1.48 12.32 -6.93
N MET A 49 1.50 11.04 -7.32
CA MET A 49 2.37 10.03 -6.73
C MET A 49 3.80 10.12 -7.27
N ALA A 50 3.96 10.55 -8.52
CA ALA A 50 5.25 10.70 -9.17
C ALA A 50 6.12 11.76 -8.45
N GLY A 51 7.21 11.30 -7.84
CA GLY A 51 8.18 12.16 -7.15
C GLY A 51 7.97 12.30 -5.65
N ARG A 52 6.99 11.61 -5.05
CA ARG A 52 6.93 11.48 -3.59
C ARG A 52 7.91 10.42 -3.12
N THR A 53 8.97 10.88 -2.45
CA THR A 53 9.99 10.03 -1.84
C THR A 53 9.71 9.71 -0.38
N ASP A 54 8.76 10.39 0.23
CA ASP A 54 8.41 10.20 1.64
C ASP A 54 6.89 10.17 1.85
N LEU A 55 6.48 9.25 2.72
CA LEU A 55 5.17 9.24 3.33
C LEU A 55 5.37 9.57 4.82
N PRO A 56 4.60 10.53 5.37
CA PRO A 56 4.62 10.72 6.81
C PRO A 56 4.20 9.41 7.51
N PRO A 57 4.62 9.20 8.77
CA PRO A 57 4.23 8.02 9.52
C PRO A 57 2.70 7.86 9.52
N LEU A 58 2.22 6.77 8.92
CA LEU A 58 0.80 6.48 8.83
C LEU A 58 0.35 5.81 10.14
N GLN A 59 -0.52 6.49 10.88
CA GLN A 59 -1.20 5.87 12.01
C GLN A 59 -2.36 5.04 11.51
N LEU A 60 -2.24 3.72 11.66
CA LEU A 60 -3.25 2.75 11.26
C LEU A 60 -3.91 2.17 12.49
N HIS A 61 -5.23 2.33 12.58
CA HIS A 61 -6.05 1.56 13.51
C HIS A 61 -6.62 0.35 12.79
N LEU A 62 -5.84 -0.74 12.76
CA LEU A 62 -6.27 -1.98 12.13
C LEU A 62 -7.50 -2.52 12.87
N GLN A 63 -8.67 -2.46 12.24
CA GLN A 63 -9.89 -3.05 12.78
C GLN A 63 -10.00 -4.54 12.46
N ALA A 64 -9.17 -5.02 11.53
CA ALA A 64 -9.13 -6.42 11.12
C ALA A 64 -8.81 -7.32 12.32
N LYS A 65 -9.75 -8.21 12.66
CA LYS A 65 -9.63 -9.23 13.73
C LYS A 65 -8.59 -10.32 13.40
N GLY A 66 -7.35 -9.92 13.13
CA GLY A 66 -6.21 -10.82 12.93
C GLY A 66 -6.19 -11.59 11.60
N GLN A 67 -7.01 -11.22 10.62
CA GLN A 67 -6.94 -11.82 9.28
C GLN A 67 -5.87 -11.10 8.44
N PRO A 68 -4.81 -11.80 7.99
CA PRO A 68 -3.70 -11.22 7.23
C PRO A 68 -4.14 -10.44 5.98
N GLN A 69 -5.15 -10.93 5.27
CA GLN A 69 -5.67 -10.31 4.05
C GLN A 69 -6.30 -8.95 4.33
N ALA A 70 -7.17 -8.86 5.34
CA ALA A 70 -7.81 -7.60 5.69
C ALA A 70 -6.78 -6.55 6.15
N ILE A 71 -5.74 -6.97 6.88
CA ILE A 71 -4.63 -6.10 7.27
C ILE A 71 -3.89 -5.59 6.02
N GLY A 72 -3.53 -6.46 5.09
CA GLY A 72 -2.83 -6.06 3.85
C GLY A 72 -3.65 -5.08 3.00
N GLN A 73 -4.95 -5.34 2.83
CA GLN A 73 -5.85 -4.44 2.10
C GLN A 73 -6.00 -3.07 2.76
N GLU A 74 -6.14 -3.04 4.08
CA GLU A 74 -6.26 -1.79 4.84
C GLU A 74 -4.97 -0.97 4.72
N LEU A 75 -3.80 -1.61 4.86
CA LEU A 75 -2.49 -0.98 4.65
C LEU A 75 -2.37 -0.40 3.23
N ALA A 76 -2.74 -1.17 2.20
CA ALA A 76 -2.66 -0.74 0.81
C ALA A 76 -3.49 0.52 0.55
N ARG A 77 -4.74 0.54 1.02
CA ARG A 77 -5.65 1.68 0.85
C ARG A 77 -5.14 2.92 1.58
N THR A 78 -4.60 2.76 2.78
CA THR A 78 -4.03 3.87 3.53
C THR A 78 -2.77 4.42 2.87
N LEU A 79 -1.88 3.57 2.38
CA LEU A 79 -0.69 3.99 1.61
C LEU A 79 -1.10 4.72 0.34
N TYR A 80 -1.99 4.13 -0.46
CA TYR A 80 -2.49 4.73 -1.69
C TYR A 80 -3.18 6.09 -1.43
N GLY A 81 -4.01 6.18 -0.40
CA GLY A 81 -4.61 7.45 0.03
C GLY A 81 -3.55 8.49 0.41
N GLY A 82 -2.56 8.10 1.22
CA GLY A 82 -1.45 8.98 1.59
C GLY A 82 -0.61 9.47 0.41
N LEU A 83 -0.45 8.65 -0.64
CA LEU A 83 0.30 9.01 -1.84
C LEU A 83 -0.50 9.92 -2.78
N THR A 84 -1.82 9.79 -2.82
CA THR A 84 -2.70 10.51 -3.75
C THR A 84 -3.26 11.82 -3.22
N GLN A 85 -3.15 12.10 -1.91
CA GLN A 85 -3.50 13.39 -1.31
C GLN A 85 -2.45 14.47 -1.54
#